data_AF-A0A4Y9TCK6-F1
#
_entry.id   AF-A0A4Y9TCK6-F1
#
_cell.length_a   1.000
_cell.length_b   1.000
_cell.length_c   1.000
_cell.angle_alpha   90.00
_cell.angle_beta   90.00
_cell.angle_gamma   90.00
#
_symmetry.space_group_name_H-M   'P 1'
#
loop_
_entity.id
_entity.type
_entity.pdbx_description
1 polymer ?
#
loop_
_entity_poly.entity_id
_entity_poly.type
_entity_poly.pdbx_seq_one_letter_code
_entity_poly.pdbx_strand_id
1 'polypeptide(L)'
;MAGLTKEQKAAKVLLAKAIELSGVSVEAFEALGEQERADWNKSAQDAIDLTAAEAQRLADEAAAAKSQSNPVAEDDEPDYTGLVKVEQGGEELHVHPSCLDDHKRLGWKEV
;
A
#
# COMPACT_ATOMS: atom_id res chain seq x y z
N MET A 1 28.56 30.61 3.74
CA MET A 1 28.34 29.24 4.26
C MET A 1 28.22 28.32 3.07
N ALA A 2 29.32 27.69 2.64
CA ALA A 2 29.27 26.76 1.50
C ALA A 2 28.44 25.53 1.92
N GLY A 3 27.26 25.38 1.33
CA GLY A 3 26.45 24.18 1.53
C GLY A 3 27.15 22.98 0.89
N LEU A 4 27.09 21.83 1.55
CA LEU A 4 27.59 20.56 1.00
C LEU A 4 26.92 20.27 -0.35
N THR A 5 27.71 19.82 -1.33
CA THR A 5 27.19 19.43 -2.65
C THR A 5 26.28 18.21 -2.54
N LYS A 6 25.44 17.95 -3.55
CA LYS A 6 24.52 16.79 -3.54
C LYS A 6 25.27 15.47 -3.31
N GLU A 7 26.43 15.33 -3.95
CA GLU A 7 27.31 14.16 -3.80
C GLU A 7 27.88 14.03 -2.39
N GLN A 8 28.31 15.15 -1.78
CA GLN A 8 28.80 15.13 -0.41
C GLN A 8 27.70 14.76 0.59
N LYS A 9 26.45 15.13 0.32
CA LYS A 9 25.29 14.71 1.12
C LYS A 9 25.02 13.22 0.96
N ALA A 10 25.04 12.71 -0.27
CA ALA A 10 24.85 11.29 -0.55
C ALA A 10 25.92 10.43 0.13
N ALA A 11 27.19 10.84 0.04
CA ALA A 11 28.30 10.13 0.70
C ALA A 11 28.16 10.11 2.23
N LYS A 12 27.69 11.22 2.84
CA LYS A 12 27.41 11.26 4.28
C LYS A 12 26.24 10.37 4.68
N VAL A 13 25.18 10.32 3.88
CA VAL A 13 24.02 9.45 4.14
C VAL A 13 24.42 7.99 4.03
N LEU A 14 25.20 7.63 3.01
CA LEU A 14 25.72 6.28 2.83
C LEU A 14 26.61 5.87 4.01
N LEU A 15 27.57 6.72 4.40
CA LEU A 15 28.44 6.45 5.55
C LEU A 15 27.64 6.31 6.84
N ALA A 16 26.68 7.21 7.10
CA ALA A 16 25.82 7.13 8.27
C ALA A 16 25.03 5.81 8.30
N LYS A 17 24.49 5.38 7.15
CA LYS A 17 23.74 4.13 7.05
C LYS A 17 24.63 2.90 7.20
N ALA A 18 25.86 2.93 6.68
CA ALA A 18 26.83 1.85 6.86
C ALA A 18 27.25 1.70 8.33
N ILE A 19 27.44 2.81 9.03
CA ILE A 19 27.73 2.84 10.47
C ILE A 19 26.53 2.34 11.29
N GLU A 20 25.32 2.77 10.94
CA GLU A 20 24.07 2.30 11.57
C GLU A 20 23.88 0.79 11.41
N LEU A 21 24.13 0.25 10.21
CA LEU A 21 23.98 -1.18 9.92
C LEU A 21 25.06 -2.05 10.58
N SER A 22 26.30 -1.55 10.61
CA SER A 22 27.41 -2.25 11.25
C SER A 22 27.37 -2.17 12.78
N GLY A 23 26.64 -1.19 13.34
CA GLY A 23 26.48 -0.99 14.78
C GLY A 23 27.76 -0.53 15.49
N VAL A 24 28.79 -0.13 14.75
CA VAL A 24 30.06 0.35 15.28
C VAL A 24 30.12 1.88 15.31
N SER A 25 31.11 2.46 15.98
CA SER A 25 31.37 3.90 15.90
C SER A 25 32.03 4.27 14.56
N VAL A 26 32.01 5.55 14.20
CA VAL A 26 32.70 6.08 13.00
C VAL A 26 34.18 5.68 13.02
N GLU A 27 34.84 5.84 14.16
CA GLU A 27 36.27 5.53 14.34
C GLU A 27 36.55 4.04 14.16
N ALA A 28 35.67 3.18 14.69
CA ALA A 28 35.77 1.74 14.52
C ALA A 28 35.46 1.32 13.07
N PHE A 29 34.53 1.99 12.40
CA PHE A 29 34.21 1.76 10.99
C PHE A 29 35.39 2.13 10.08
N GLU A 30 36.08 3.24 10.34
CA GLU A 30 37.29 3.62 9.60
C GLU A 30 38.47 2.67 9.83
N ALA A 31 38.51 2.04 11.00
CA ALA A 31 39.50 1.00 11.34
C ALA A 31 39.21 -0.36 10.70
N LEU A 32 38.03 -0.57 10.10
CA LEU A 32 37.69 -1.81 9.39
C LEU A 32 38.52 -1.97 8.11
N GLY A 33 38.74 -3.24 7.72
CA GLY A 33 39.39 -3.57 6.46
C GLY A 33 38.66 -2.96 5.27
N GLU A 34 39.39 -2.73 4.17
CA GLU A 34 38.79 -2.19 2.93
C GLU A 34 37.65 -3.07 2.40
N GLN A 35 37.81 -4.39 2.50
CA GLN A 35 36.78 -5.36 2.13
C GLN A 35 35.52 -5.22 2.99
N GLU A 36 35.68 -5.17 4.32
CA GLU A 36 34.55 -5.06 5.25
C GLU A 36 33.81 -3.72 5.06
N ARG A 37 34.54 -2.62 4.87
CA ARG A 37 33.93 -1.32 4.57
C ARG A 37 33.18 -1.35 3.24
N ALA A 38 33.73 -2.01 2.21
CA ALA A 38 33.06 -2.15 0.93
C ALA A 38 31.75 -2.96 1.05
N ASP A 39 31.76 -4.04 1.83
CA ASP A 39 30.59 -4.87 2.08
C ASP A 39 29.51 -4.08 2.83
N TRP A 40 29.87 -3.34 3.88
CA TRP A 40 28.92 -2.49 4.62
C TRP A 40 28.41 -1.31 3.80
N ASN A 41 29.27 -0.68 2.98
CA ASN A 41 28.85 0.38 2.07
C ASN A 41 27.87 -0.13 1.01
N LYS A 42 28.05 -1.36 0.52
CA LYS A 42 27.11 -2.00 -0.40
C LYS A 42 25.78 -2.27 0.29
N SER A 43 25.78 -2.86 1.49
CA SER A 43 24.55 -3.07 2.26
C SER A 43 23.84 -1.76 2.61
N ALA A 44 24.59 -0.68 2.87
CA ALA A 44 24.03 0.65 3.09
C ALA A 44 23.36 1.21 1.84
N GLN A 45 23.99 1.06 0.67
CA GLN A 45 23.41 1.46 -0.60
C GLN A 45 22.13 0.67 -0.91
N ASP A 46 22.17 -0.67 -0.75
CA ASP A 46 21.00 -1.53 -0.95
C ASP A 46 19.84 -1.14 -0.02
N ALA A 47 20.12 -0.80 1.25
CA ALA A 47 19.10 -0.36 2.19
C ALA A 47 18.49 0.99 1.82
N ILE A 48 19.30 1.93 1.30
CA ILE A 48 18.82 3.22 0.80
C ILE A 48 17.94 3.01 -0.43
N ASP A 49 18.36 2.17 -1.37
CA ASP A 49 17.63 1.88 -2.60
C ASP A 49 16.31 1.15 -2.30
N LEU A 50 16.31 0.21 -1.34
CA LEU A 50 15.09 -0.46 -0.88
C LEU A 50 14.11 0.54 -0.24
N THR A 51 14.61 1.45 0.60
CA THR A 51 13.77 2.48 1.22
C THR A 51 13.20 3.44 0.17
N ALA A 52 13.99 3.81 -0.83
CA ALA A 52 13.55 4.64 -1.94
C ALA A 52 12.48 3.93 -2.79
N ALA A 53 12.69 2.64 -3.08
CA ALA A 53 11.72 1.82 -3.79
C ALA A 53 10.41 1.63 -3.00
N GLU A 54 10.50 1.45 -1.68
CA GLU A 54 9.32 1.35 -0.81
C GLU A 54 8.55 2.68 -0.74
N ALA A 55 9.26 3.80 -0.61
CA ALA A 55 8.66 5.13 -0.65
C ALA A 55 7.97 5.41 -2.00
N GLN A 56 8.58 4.99 -3.10
CA GLN A 56 7.98 5.08 -4.44
C GLN A 56 6.71 4.21 -4.52
N ARG A 57 6.76 2.95 -4.08
CA ARG A 57 5.59 2.06 -4.05
C ARG A 57 4.44 2.66 -3.24
N LEU A 58 4.73 3.26 -2.08
CA LEU A 58 3.73 3.90 -1.24
C LEU A 58 3.12 5.15 -1.92
N ALA A 59 3.93 5.90 -2.65
CA ALA A 59 3.47 7.06 -3.42
C ALA A 59 2.60 6.65 -4.61
N ASP A 60 2.98 5.59 -5.34
CA ASP A 60 2.20 5.01 -6.42
C ASP A 60 0.87 4.41 -5.91
N GLU A 61 0.87 3.74 -4.76
CA GLU A 61 -0.35 3.24 -4.10
C GLU A 61 -1.28 4.40 -3.68
N ALA A 62 -0.72 5.47 -3.10
CA ALA A 62 -1.48 6.66 -2.76
C ALA A 62 -2.03 7.40 -4.01
N ALA A 63 -1.31 7.37 -5.13
CA ALA A 63 -1.76 7.92 -6.40
C ALA A 63 -2.87 7.05 -7.05
N ALA A 64 -2.77 5.73 -6.94
CA ALA A 64 -3.79 4.78 -7.37
C ALA A 64 -5.08 4.95 -6.55
N ALA A 65 -4.98 5.10 -5.22
CA ALA A 65 -6.13 5.36 -4.35
C ALA A 65 -6.84 6.69 -4.69
N LYS A 66 -6.09 7.74 -5.05
CA LYS A 66 -6.67 9.02 -5.54
C LYS A 66 -7.33 8.89 -6.91
N SER A 67 -6.85 8.01 -7.77
CA SER A 67 -7.43 7.79 -9.10
C SER A 67 -8.72 6.95 -9.06
N GLN A 68 -8.93 6.15 -8.01
CA GLN A 68 -10.22 5.50 -7.72
C GLN A 68 -11.21 6.40 -6.97
N SER A 69 -10.76 7.57 -6.49
CA SER A 69 -11.62 8.59 -5.88
C SER A 69 -12.23 9.50 -6.96
N ASN A 70 -12.90 8.91 -7.96
CA ASN A 70 -13.86 9.68 -8.74
C ASN A 70 -15.02 10.01 -7.78
N PRO A 71 -15.48 11.25 -7.66
CA PRO A 71 -16.62 11.55 -6.79
C PRO A 71 -17.81 10.79 -7.38
N VAL A 72 -18.35 9.86 -6.59
CA VAL A 72 -19.70 9.31 -6.77
C VAL A 72 -20.62 10.52 -6.81
N ALA A 73 -20.97 10.92 -8.03
CA ALA A 73 -22.14 11.70 -8.30
C ALA A 73 -23.30 10.73 -8.07
N GLU A 74 -23.99 10.93 -6.95
CA GLU A 74 -25.45 10.90 -6.85
C GLU A 74 -26.15 9.74 -7.58
N ASP A 75 -26.69 8.80 -6.80
CA ASP A 75 -27.56 7.67 -7.21
C ASP A 75 -26.86 6.38 -7.68
N ASP A 76 -26.03 5.76 -6.82
CA ASP A 76 -25.61 4.36 -6.96
C ASP A 76 -26.59 3.46 -6.18
N GLU A 77 -27.87 3.54 -6.51
CA GLU A 77 -28.80 2.47 -6.15
C GLU A 77 -28.46 1.28 -7.06
N PRO A 78 -28.08 0.11 -6.52
CA PRO A 78 -27.70 -1.01 -7.37
C PRO A 78 -28.87 -1.36 -8.29
N ASP A 79 -28.58 -1.58 -9.57
CA ASP A 79 -29.61 -1.83 -10.57
C ASP A 79 -30.40 -3.10 -10.22
N TYR A 80 -31.56 -2.90 -9.59
CA TYR A 80 -32.51 -3.96 -9.26
C TYR A 80 -33.47 -4.26 -10.43
N THR A 81 -33.24 -3.69 -11.62
CA THR A 81 -34.09 -3.91 -12.79
C THR A 81 -34.15 -5.40 -13.11
N GLY A 82 -35.35 -5.97 -13.05
CA GLY A 82 -35.60 -7.39 -13.32
C GLY A 82 -35.45 -8.31 -12.11
N LEU A 83 -35.19 -7.77 -10.92
CA LEU A 83 -35.27 -8.51 -9.66
C LEU A 83 -36.64 -8.32 -9.01
N VAL A 84 -37.10 -9.35 -8.32
CA VAL A 84 -38.35 -9.38 -7.56
C VAL A 84 -38.02 -9.12 -6.10
N LYS A 85 -38.71 -8.15 -5.49
CA LYS A 85 -38.56 -7.84 -4.07
C LYS A 85 -39.34 -8.87 -3.23
N VAL A 86 -38.68 -9.45 -2.24
CA VAL A 86 -39.28 -10.39 -1.29
C VAL A 86 -38.97 -9.99 0.16
N GLU A 87 -39.87 -10.28 1.09
CA GLU A 87 -39.73 -10.00 2.52
C GLU A 87 -39.94 -11.28 3.36
N GLN A 88 -39.11 -11.44 4.39
CA GLN A 88 -39.29 -12.43 5.45
C GLN A 88 -38.83 -11.84 6.79
N GLY A 89 -39.71 -11.86 7.81
CA GLY A 89 -39.31 -11.49 9.17
C GLY A 89 -38.83 -10.05 9.36
N GLY A 90 -39.17 -9.14 8.44
CA GLY A 90 -38.72 -7.75 8.44
C GLY A 90 -37.42 -7.51 7.66
N GLU A 91 -36.88 -8.53 7.00
CA GLU A 91 -35.75 -8.41 6.06
C GLU A 91 -36.28 -8.41 4.62
N GLU A 92 -35.81 -7.46 3.81
CA GLU A 92 -36.17 -7.32 2.39
C GLU A 92 -34.98 -7.74 1.50
N LEU A 93 -35.25 -8.47 0.42
CA LEU A 93 -34.23 -8.96 -0.51
C LEU A 93 -34.72 -8.90 -1.95
N HIS A 94 -33.82 -8.59 -2.89
CA HIS A 94 -34.11 -8.57 -4.33
C HIS A 94 -33.59 -9.87 -4.97
N VAL A 95 -34.49 -10.74 -5.43
CA VAL A 95 -34.16 -12.05 -6.02
C VAL A 95 -34.43 -12.10 -7.51
N HIS A 96 -33.66 -12.90 -8.24
CA HIS A 96 -33.98 -13.19 -9.64
C HIS A 96 -35.30 -14.01 -9.71
N PRO A 97 -36.17 -13.80 -10.72
CA PRO A 97 -37.43 -14.54 -10.86
C PRO A 97 -37.27 -16.07 -10.86
N SER A 98 -36.14 -16.58 -11.33
CA SER A 98 -35.84 -18.02 -11.29
C SER A 98 -35.63 -18.58 -9.87
N CYS A 99 -35.27 -17.73 -8.91
CA CYS A 99 -35.04 -18.09 -7.51
C CYS A 99 -36.27 -17.86 -6.64
N LEU A 100 -37.32 -17.23 -7.19
CA LEU A 100 -38.51 -16.82 -6.45
C LEU A 100 -39.24 -18.01 -5.82
N ASP A 101 -39.43 -19.10 -6.58
CA ASP A 101 -40.11 -20.29 -6.08
C ASP A 101 -39.37 -20.95 -4.91
N ASP A 102 -38.05 -20.90 -4.91
CA ASP A 102 -37.24 -21.43 -3.81
C ASP A 102 -37.40 -20.58 -2.55
N HIS A 103 -37.34 -19.25 -2.70
CA HIS A 103 -37.56 -18.32 -1.59
C HIS A 103 -38.99 -18.41 -1.04
N LYS A 104 -40.01 -18.61 -1.90
CA LYS A 104 -41.39 -18.89 -1.47
C LYS A 104 -41.50 -20.16 -0.64
N ARG A 105 -40.79 -21.23 -1.00
CA ARG A 105 -40.74 -22.48 -0.22
C ARG A 105 -40.08 -22.27 1.14
N LEU A 106 -39.11 -21.37 1.22
CA LEU A 106 -38.45 -20.97 2.46
C LEU A 106 -39.29 -19.99 3.29
N GLY A 107 -40.46 -19.57 2.81
CA GLY A 107 -41.40 -18.71 3.52
C GLY A 107 -41.21 -17.21 3.28
N TRP A 108 -40.48 -16.82 2.24
CA TRP A 108 -40.38 -15.43 1.77
C TRP A 108 -41.61 -15.06 0.95
N LYS A 109 -42.07 -13.82 1.06
CA LYS A 109 -43.25 -13.31 0.36
C LYS A 109 -42.87 -12.17 -0.56
N GLU A 110 -43.42 -12.15 -1.76
CA GLU A 110 -43.29 -11.00 -2.66
C GLU A 110 -43.96 -9.76 -2.04
N VAL A 111 -43.31 -8.61 -2.19
CA VAL A 111 -43.81 -7.30 -1.72
C VAL A 111 -44.03 -6.37 -2.90
#